data_AF-A0A894KLI8-F1
#
_entry.id   AF-A0A894KLI8-F1
#
_cell.length_a   1.000
_cell.length_b   1.000
_cell.length_c   1.000
_cell.angle_alpha   90.00
_cell.angle_beta   90.00
_cell.angle_gamma   90.00
#
_symmetry.space_group_name_H-M   'P 1'
#
loop_
_entity.id
_entity.type
_entity.pdbx_description
1 polymer ?
#
loop_
_entity_poly.entity_id
_entity_poly.type
_entity_poly.pdbx_seq_one_letter_code
_entity_poly.pdbx_strand_id
1 'polypeptide(L)'
;MANYAYRDKERKHIILASEALEEDRYKFFYCPNPLCNSKLFICAVDGSRKAHFRATKSAYKHIANCPYANSSVVFDDNKFNQSNFLFENAIQNLLVKNNSKSAMSVSKSSSCDKHTNYTLRTIKQIYSMCKQFPPNYSYGNEKIGRMILDDRTAYCYPKGVFGFKIIESCVKGRFYDNDKNEIYLVAPIANPNYHFILSIPDINLYRKIRNMVFENKDKFIIAAGDWKASNLGYGYFETTIYTDKQISILN
;
A
#
# COMPACT_ATOMS: atom_id res chain seq x y z
N MET A 1 7.65 -9.04 6.66
CA MET A 1 7.01 -9.35 7.97
C MET A 1 5.56 -8.92 7.90
N ALA A 2 4.67 -9.64 8.58
CA ALA A 2 3.24 -9.32 8.59
C ALA A 2 2.69 -9.32 10.02
N ASN A 3 1.82 -8.36 10.36
CA ASN A 3 1.08 -8.37 11.64
C ASN A 3 -0.13 -9.31 11.62
N TYR A 4 -0.40 -9.97 10.50
CA TYR A 4 -1.44 -10.99 10.39
C TYR A 4 -1.07 -12.07 9.36
N ALA A 5 -1.72 -13.22 9.47
CA ALA A 5 -1.61 -14.33 8.52
C ALA A 5 -2.96 -15.05 8.41
N TYR A 6 -3.01 -16.12 7.63
CA TYR A 6 -4.19 -16.97 7.50
C TYR A 6 -3.94 -18.38 8.06
N ARG A 7 -4.95 -18.97 8.70
CA ARG A 7 -4.90 -20.34 9.21
C ARG A 7 -5.06 -21.38 8.11
N ASP A 8 -5.72 -21.00 7.02
CA ASP A 8 -6.07 -21.86 5.88
C ASP A 8 -5.49 -21.35 4.56
N LYS A 9 -5.35 -22.25 3.58
CA LYS A 9 -4.78 -21.96 2.25
C LYS A 9 -5.70 -21.06 1.43
N GLU A 10 -7.01 -21.19 1.65
CA GLU A 10 -8.07 -20.43 1.00
C GLU A 10 -8.16 -18.99 1.51
N ARG A 11 -7.43 -18.67 2.59
CA ARG A 11 -7.32 -17.33 3.20
C ARG A 11 -8.66 -16.80 3.69
N LYS A 12 -9.40 -17.65 4.40
CA LYS A 12 -10.71 -17.34 5.01
C LYS A 12 -10.61 -16.99 6.49
N HIS A 13 -9.67 -17.60 7.21
CA HIS A 13 -9.53 -17.46 8.66
C HIS A 13 -8.25 -16.71 9.01
N ILE A 14 -8.43 -15.43 9.36
CA ILE A 14 -7.34 -14.52 9.76
C ILE A 14 -6.88 -14.87 11.18
N ILE A 15 -5.58 -14.74 11.44
CA ILE A 15 -5.00 -14.63 12.77
C ILE A 15 -4.16 -13.35 12.83
N LEU A 16 -4.42 -12.47 13.81
CA LEU A 16 -3.53 -11.36 14.10
C LEU A 16 -2.36 -11.82 14.96
N ALA A 17 -1.19 -11.21 14.77
CA ALA A 17 -0.02 -11.54 15.56
C ALA A 17 -0.20 -11.20 17.05
N SER A 18 -1.02 -10.19 17.35
CA SER A 18 -1.43 -9.81 18.71
C SER A 18 -2.37 -10.82 19.39
N GLU A 19 -2.99 -11.71 18.62
CA GLU A 19 -3.93 -12.73 19.10
C GLU A 19 -3.30 -14.14 19.11
N ALA A 20 -2.05 -14.27 18.65
CA ALA A 20 -1.37 -15.54 18.58
C ALA A 20 -0.99 -16.03 19.99
N LEU A 21 -1.23 -17.32 20.25
CA LEU A 21 -0.92 -17.96 21.53
C LEU A 21 0.45 -18.68 21.48
N GLU A 22 0.97 -19.08 22.64
CA GLU A 22 2.23 -19.82 22.73
C GLU A 22 2.21 -21.13 21.92
N GLU A 23 1.06 -21.80 21.89
CA GLU A 23 0.82 -23.02 21.11
C GLU A 23 0.93 -22.80 19.59
N ASP A 24 0.70 -21.57 19.12
CA ASP A 24 0.77 -21.24 17.70
C ASP A 24 2.22 -21.16 17.18
N ARG A 25 3.24 -21.14 18.07
CA ARG A 25 4.67 -21.14 17.70
C ARG A 25 5.08 -22.34 16.85
N TYR A 26 4.45 -23.48 17.08
CA TYR A 26 4.78 -24.73 16.39
C TYR A 26 3.92 -24.96 15.14
N LYS A 27 2.92 -24.11 14.91
CA LYS A 27 2.04 -24.16 13.74
C LYS A 27 2.60 -23.28 12.63
N PHE A 28 2.19 -23.57 11.39
CA PHE A 28 2.44 -22.69 10.26
C PHE A 28 1.15 -22.02 9.82
N PHE A 29 1.31 -20.86 9.20
CA PHE A 29 0.23 -20.02 8.68
C PHE A 29 0.53 -19.65 7.22
N TYR A 30 -0.48 -19.21 6.49
CA TYR A 30 -0.37 -18.84 5.08
C TYR A 30 -0.11 -17.34 4.91
N CYS A 31 0.76 -17.02 3.96
CA CYS A 31 1.07 -15.65 3.59
C CYS A 31 -0.21 -14.90 3.14
N PRO A 32 -0.37 -13.62 3.55
CA PRO A 32 -1.56 -12.87 3.15
C PRO A 32 -1.65 -12.52 1.67
N ASN A 33 -0.54 -12.62 0.91
CA ASN A 33 -0.57 -12.50 -0.53
C ASN A 33 -1.19 -13.80 -1.13
N PRO A 34 -2.35 -13.72 -1.83
CA PRO A 34 -3.02 -14.88 -2.41
C PRO A 34 -2.16 -15.64 -3.43
N LEU A 35 -1.23 -14.95 -4.11
CA LEU A 35 -0.30 -15.54 -5.06
C LEU A 35 0.90 -16.23 -4.39
N CYS A 36 1.10 -16.04 -3.08
CA CYS A 36 2.25 -16.55 -2.35
C CYS A 36 1.90 -17.75 -1.47
N ASN A 37 2.44 -18.92 -1.78
CA ASN A 37 2.25 -20.15 -1.00
C ASN A 37 3.25 -20.32 0.16
N SER A 38 3.93 -19.24 0.56
CA SER A 38 4.86 -19.27 1.68
C SER A 38 4.15 -19.60 2.99
N LYS A 39 4.80 -20.44 3.78
CA LYS A 39 4.39 -20.77 5.14
C LYS A 39 5.11 -19.89 6.14
N LEU A 40 4.35 -19.21 6.96
CA LEU A 40 4.82 -18.27 7.98
C LEU A 40 4.72 -18.90 9.36
N PHE A 41 5.62 -18.49 10.25
CA PHE A 41 5.62 -18.86 11.66
C PHE A 41 5.52 -17.59 12.50
N ILE A 42 4.81 -17.67 13.62
CA ILE A 42 4.76 -16.56 14.58
C ILE A 42 6.12 -16.43 15.27
N CYS A 43 6.61 -15.20 15.37
CA CYS A 43 7.88 -14.84 15.99
C CYS A 43 7.63 -13.86 17.13
N ALA A 44 8.57 -13.78 18.08
CA ALA A 44 8.55 -12.81 19.20
C ALA A 44 7.27 -12.86 20.06
N VAL A 45 6.73 -14.07 20.30
CA VAL A 45 5.59 -14.29 21.21
C VAL A 45 6.02 -14.21 22.69
N ASP A 46 7.33 -14.25 22.96
CA ASP A 46 7.94 -14.14 24.28
C ASP A 46 7.96 -12.71 24.84
N GLY A 47 7.41 -11.74 24.10
CA GLY A 47 7.38 -10.34 24.49
C GLY A 47 8.68 -9.57 24.27
N SER A 48 9.74 -10.21 23.74
CA SER A 48 11.03 -9.55 23.46
C SER A 48 10.91 -8.45 22.40
N ARG A 49 9.95 -8.61 21.47
CA ARG A 49 9.54 -7.64 20.44
C ARG A 49 8.05 -7.81 20.15
N LYS A 50 7.47 -6.90 19.35
CA LYS A 50 6.10 -7.08 18.85
C LYS A 50 6.03 -8.36 18.01
N ALA A 51 5.06 -9.21 18.36
CA ALA A 51 4.83 -10.46 17.65
C ALA A 51 4.50 -10.19 16.18
N HIS A 52 5.01 -11.05 15.29
CA HIS A 52 4.81 -10.92 13.84
C HIS A 52 5.00 -12.27 13.13
N PHE A 53 4.45 -12.38 11.93
CA PHE A 53 4.60 -13.56 11.08
C PHE A 53 5.75 -13.39 10.09
N ARG A 54 6.56 -14.46 9.93
CA ARG A 54 7.69 -14.50 8.99
C ARG A 54 7.91 -15.90 8.42
N ALA A 55 8.32 -15.97 7.16
CA ALA A 55 8.88 -17.19 6.57
C ALA A 55 10.30 -17.44 7.11
N THR A 56 10.42 -18.23 8.18
CA THR A 56 11.71 -18.52 8.83
C THR A 56 12.45 -19.72 8.22
N LYS A 57 11.73 -20.61 7.53
CA LYS A 57 12.29 -21.83 6.94
C LYS A 57 12.56 -21.65 5.44
N SER A 58 13.76 -22.05 5.00
CA SER A 58 14.21 -21.89 3.60
C SER A 58 13.34 -22.62 2.57
N ALA A 59 12.71 -23.74 2.96
CA ALA A 59 11.78 -24.48 2.11
C ALA A 59 10.46 -23.73 1.82
N TYR A 60 10.15 -22.69 2.61
CA TYR A 60 8.89 -21.96 2.54
C TYR A 60 9.10 -20.49 2.19
N LYS A 61 10.10 -20.20 1.37
CA LYS A 61 10.40 -18.85 0.90
C LYS A 61 9.21 -18.20 0.21
N HIS A 62 9.15 -16.88 0.30
CA HIS A 62 8.23 -16.10 -0.50
C HIS A 62 8.60 -16.15 -1.98
N ILE A 63 7.60 -15.90 -2.83
CA ILE A 63 7.81 -15.59 -4.25
C ILE A 63 8.57 -14.26 -4.38
N ALA A 64 9.20 -14.03 -5.53
CA ALA A 64 9.81 -12.75 -5.86
C ALA A 64 8.79 -11.61 -5.69
N ASN A 65 9.26 -10.46 -5.18
CA ASN A 65 8.47 -9.24 -4.99
C ASN A 65 7.23 -9.39 -4.09
N CYS A 66 7.14 -10.46 -3.29
CA CYS A 66 6.05 -10.57 -2.31
C CYS A 66 6.17 -9.43 -1.28
N PRO A 67 5.11 -8.63 -1.05
CA PRO A 67 5.16 -7.49 -0.14
C PRO A 67 5.45 -7.88 1.32
N TYR A 68 5.30 -9.17 1.65
CA TYR A 68 5.57 -9.72 2.97
C TYR A 68 6.99 -10.29 3.13
N ALA A 69 7.73 -10.46 2.02
CA ALA A 69 9.10 -10.98 2.01
C ALA A 69 10.11 -9.96 2.53
N ASN A 70 9.99 -8.72 2.05
CA ASN A 70 10.92 -7.65 2.38
C ASN A 70 10.63 -7.09 3.77
N SER A 71 11.65 -7.12 4.64
CA SER A 71 11.64 -6.41 5.93
C SER A 71 12.05 -4.94 5.79
N SER A 72 12.30 -4.43 4.59
CA SER A 72 12.87 -3.09 4.40
C SER A 72 11.87 -1.96 4.62
N VAL A 73 10.57 -2.22 4.53
CA VAL A 73 9.53 -1.27 4.92
C VAL A 73 8.73 -1.83 6.10
N VAL A 74 9.41 -1.97 7.25
CA VAL A 74 8.71 -2.26 8.51
C VAL A 74 7.88 -1.02 8.86
N PHE A 75 6.57 -1.12 8.65
CA PHE A 75 5.65 -0.22 9.34
C PHE A 75 5.72 -0.57 10.83
N ASP A 76 6.30 0.35 11.60
CA ASP A 76 6.41 0.23 13.04
C ASP A 76 5.22 0.94 13.67
N ASP A 77 4.22 0.14 14.05
CA ASP A 77 2.98 0.61 14.65
C ASP A 77 3.20 1.44 15.93
N ASN A 78 4.33 1.25 16.62
CA ASN A 78 4.67 2.02 17.82
C ASN A 78 5.14 3.45 17.49
N LYS A 79 5.51 3.72 16.24
CA LYS A 79 5.97 5.04 15.79
C LYS A 79 4.83 5.93 15.29
N PHE A 80 3.71 5.36 14.86
CA PHE A 80 2.63 6.10 14.21
C PHE A 80 1.39 6.12 15.09
N ASN A 81 0.85 7.32 15.34
CA ASN A 81 -0.40 7.47 16.07
C ASN A 81 -1.59 7.08 15.17
N GLN A 82 -2.10 5.87 15.35
CA GLN A 82 -3.26 5.35 14.62
C GLN A 82 -4.49 6.26 14.79
N SER A 83 -4.78 6.72 16.00
CA SER A 83 -6.03 7.46 16.32
C SER A 83 -6.16 8.80 15.59
N ASN A 84 -5.04 9.43 15.24
CA ASN A 84 -5.02 10.72 14.54
C ASN A 84 -4.84 10.59 13.03
N PHE A 85 -4.73 9.37 12.50
CA PHE A 85 -4.55 9.16 11.07
C PHE A 85 -5.87 9.37 10.32
N LEU A 86 -5.90 10.40 9.48
CA LEU A 86 -6.99 10.68 8.55
C LEU A 86 -6.53 10.32 7.13
N PHE A 87 -7.08 9.23 6.59
CA PHE A 87 -6.62 8.67 5.32
C PHE A 87 -6.75 9.66 4.15
N GLU A 88 -7.90 10.31 4.02
CA GLU A 88 -8.14 11.28 2.94
C GLU A 88 -7.14 12.44 2.98
N ASN A 89 -6.87 13.01 4.17
CA ASN A 89 -5.88 14.05 4.34
C ASN A 89 -4.48 13.56 3.94
N ALA A 90 -4.14 12.31 4.26
CA ALA A 90 -2.86 11.72 3.87
C ALA A 90 -2.73 11.61 2.35
N ILE A 91 -3.80 11.22 1.64
CA ILE A 91 -3.79 11.18 0.17
C ILE A 91 -3.76 12.60 -0.42
N GLN A 92 -4.58 13.53 0.06
CA GLN A 92 -4.58 14.92 -0.38
C GLN A 92 -3.18 15.56 -0.30
N ASN A 93 -2.43 15.28 0.77
CA ASN A 93 -1.06 15.76 0.92
C ASN A 93 -0.08 15.23 -0.16
N LEU A 94 -0.38 14.08 -0.79
CA LEU A 94 0.38 13.58 -1.94
C LEU A 94 0.06 14.35 -3.23
N LEU A 95 -1.18 14.88 -3.35
CA LEU A 95 -1.66 15.60 -4.52
C LEU A 95 -1.17 17.07 -4.57
N VAL A 96 -0.77 17.64 -3.43
CA VAL A 96 -0.33 19.04 -3.36
C VAL A 96 1.11 19.19 -3.90
N LYS A 97 1.28 20.05 -4.92
CA LYS A 97 2.59 20.51 -5.39
C LYS A 97 3.30 21.24 -4.25
N ASN A 98 4.57 20.94 -4.01
CA ASN A 98 5.35 21.67 -3.02
C ASN A 98 5.44 23.14 -3.45
N ASN A 99 4.64 24.01 -2.86
CA ASN A 99 4.92 25.44 -2.91
C ASN A 99 6.21 25.67 -2.10
N SER A 100 7.13 26.44 -2.66
CA SER A 100 8.41 26.80 -2.08
C SER A 100 8.34 27.12 -0.59
N LYS A 101 9.34 26.62 0.17
CA LYS A 101 9.62 26.84 1.60
C LYS A 101 8.88 28.04 2.21
N SER A 102 7.81 27.80 2.96
CA SER A 102 7.35 28.78 3.95
C SER A 102 8.43 28.86 5.04
N ALA A 103 8.98 30.05 5.25
CA ALA A 103 10.03 30.33 6.22
C ALA A 103 9.68 29.75 7.61
N MET A 104 10.66 29.09 8.22
CA MET A 104 10.63 28.66 9.62
C MET A 104 10.41 29.88 10.53
N SER A 105 9.25 29.99 11.16
CA SER A 105 9.16 30.70 12.45
C SER A 105 9.70 29.76 13.52
N VAL A 106 10.96 29.97 13.91
CA VAL A 106 11.55 29.29 15.06
C VAL A 106 10.93 29.86 16.33
N SER A 107 10.00 29.14 16.94
CA SER A 107 9.69 29.27 18.36
C SER A 107 10.28 28.06 19.09
N LYS A 108 11.45 28.27 19.70
CA LYS A 108 12.02 27.33 20.67
C LYS A 108 11.14 27.34 21.91
N SER A 109 10.44 26.24 22.17
CA SER A 109 9.96 25.91 23.52
C SER A 109 10.59 24.58 23.95
N SER A 110 11.46 24.68 24.93
CA SER A 110 12.08 23.57 25.66
C SER A 110 11.07 22.86 26.55
N SER A 111 10.91 21.55 26.38
CA SER A 111 10.62 20.60 27.47
C SER A 111 10.73 19.15 26.97
N CYS A 112 11.32 18.30 27.82
CA CYS A 112 11.36 16.84 27.70
C CYS A 112 9.94 16.23 27.55
N ASP A 113 9.91 15.02 26.99
CA ASP A 113 8.74 14.18 26.69
C ASP A 113 7.74 14.71 25.66
N LYS A 114 8.04 14.43 24.38
CA LYS A 114 7.02 14.34 23.34
C LYS A 114 7.31 13.13 22.47
N HIS A 115 6.48 12.09 22.57
CA HIS A 115 6.28 11.13 21.49
C HIS A 115 6.14 11.94 20.20
N THR A 116 7.17 11.91 19.36
CA THR A 116 7.18 12.64 18.10
C THR A 116 6.07 12.04 17.25
N ASN A 117 4.99 12.80 17.02
CA ASN A 117 3.82 12.40 16.25
C ASN A 117 4.22 12.17 14.78
N TYR A 118 4.78 11.01 14.46
CA TYR A 118 5.07 10.66 13.07
C TYR A 118 3.75 10.41 12.35
N THR A 119 3.47 11.25 11.35
CA THR A 119 2.36 11.07 10.41
C THR A 119 2.87 10.26 9.22
N LEU A 120 2.04 9.38 8.66
CA LEU A 120 2.33 8.68 7.41
C LEU A 120 2.28 9.70 6.27
N ARG A 121 3.44 10.01 5.67
CA ARG A 121 3.59 11.13 4.72
C ARG A 121 3.85 10.71 3.29
N THR A 122 4.39 9.51 3.09
CA THR A 122 4.76 9.02 1.76
C THR A 122 3.83 7.89 1.33
N ILE A 123 3.58 7.77 0.02
CA ILE A 123 2.77 6.68 -0.52
C ILE A 123 3.29 5.30 -0.11
N LYS A 124 4.61 5.10 -0.06
CA LYS A 124 5.23 3.82 0.39
C LYS A 124 4.93 3.52 1.85
N GLN A 125 4.92 4.53 2.73
CA GLN A 125 4.58 4.35 4.14
C GLN A 125 3.10 3.97 4.31
N ILE A 126 2.20 4.68 3.64
CA ILE A 126 0.76 4.40 3.70
C ILE A 126 0.47 3.01 3.12
N TYR A 127 1.05 2.69 1.96
CA TYR A 127 0.98 1.36 1.35
C TYR A 127 1.44 0.28 2.33
N SER A 128 2.61 0.45 2.96
CA SER A 128 3.17 -0.55 3.87
C SER A 128 2.29 -0.74 5.10
N MET A 129 1.71 0.35 5.63
CA MET A 129 0.68 0.26 6.68
C MET A 129 -0.50 -0.58 6.20
N CYS A 130 -1.06 -0.31 5.02
CA CYS A 130 -2.18 -1.09 4.48
C CYS A 130 -1.85 -2.58 4.26
N LYS A 131 -0.59 -2.93 3.97
CA LYS A 131 -0.18 -4.34 3.87
C LYS A 131 -0.07 -5.02 5.23
N GLN A 132 0.17 -4.29 6.33
CA GLN A 132 0.31 -4.88 7.66
C GLN A 132 -1.00 -5.37 8.27
N PHE A 133 -2.15 -4.90 7.80
CA PHE A 133 -3.44 -5.21 8.40
C PHE A 133 -4.39 -5.87 7.40
N PRO A 134 -5.33 -6.72 7.87
CA PRO A 134 -6.31 -7.35 7.00
C PRO A 134 -7.35 -6.33 6.48
N PRO A 135 -8.05 -6.64 5.37
CA PRO A 135 -9.01 -5.71 4.74
C PRO A 135 -10.06 -5.11 5.67
N ASN A 136 -10.56 -5.89 6.64
CA ASN A 136 -11.62 -5.45 7.55
C ASN A 136 -11.11 -4.65 8.77
N TYR A 137 -9.79 -4.56 8.95
CA TYR A 137 -9.19 -3.81 10.05
C TYR A 137 -9.36 -2.30 9.83
N SER A 138 -9.62 -1.56 10.92
CA SER A 138 -9.70 -0.10 10.88
C SER A 138 -8.37 0.50 11.34
N TYR A 139 -7.78 1.37 10.52
CA TYR A 139 -6.59 2.14 10.88
C TYR A 139 -6.91 3.64 10.80
N GLY A 140 -6.89 4.32 11.95
CA GLY A 140 -7.45 5.66 12.06
C GLY A 140 -8.94 5.67 11.77
N ASN A 141 -9.38 6.56 10.88
CA ASN A 141 -10.79 6.77 10.58
C ASN A 141 -11.37 5.86 9.48
N GLU A 142 -10.61 4.94 8.91
CA GLU A 142 -11.03 4.19 7.72
C GLU A 142 -10.62 2.71 7.78
N LYS A 143 -11.32 1.83 7.04
CA LYS A 143 -10.95 0.42 6.88
C LYS A 143 -9.90 0.22 5.81
N ILE A 144 -8.96 -0.71 6.01
CA ILE A 144 -7.91 -1.02 5.02
C ILE A 144 -8.50 -1.32 3.63
N GLY A 145 -9.56 -2.14 3.56
CA GLY A 145 -10.24 -2.49 2.31
C GLY A 145 -10.92 -1.32 1.60
N ARG A 146 -11.02 -0.15 2.23
CA ARG A 146 -11.49 1.10 1.64
C ARG A 146 -10.36 2.08 1.32
N MET A 147 -9.13 1.82 1.79
CA MET A 147 -7.96 2.64 1.52
C MET A 147 -7.19 2.19 0.28
N ILE A 148 -6.99 0.88 0.14
CA ILE A 148 -6.16 0.27 -0.91
C ILE A 148 -6.96 -0.72 -1.75
N LEU A 149 -6.78 -0.66 -3.06
CA LEU A 149 -7.12 -1.74 -3.98
C LEU A 149 -5.88 -2.61 -4.23
N ASP A 150 -5.91 -3.84 -3.76
CA ASP A 150 -4.96 -4.90 -4.09
C ASP A 150 -5.70 -6.25 -4.21
N ASP A 151 -4.98 -7.35 -4.47
CA ASP A 151 -5.58 -8.68 -4.61
C ASP A 151 -6.41 -9.13 -3.38
N ARG A 152 -6.10 -8.60 -2.18
CA ARG A 152 -6.79 -8.95 -0.94
C ARG A 152 -8.08 -8.14 -0.78
N THR A 153 -8.15 -6.94 -1.35
CA THR A 153 -9.25 -5.99 -1.12
C THR A 153 -10.15 -5.81 -2.34
N ALA A 154 -9.85 -6.41 -3.49
CA ALA A 154 -10.64 -6.29 -4.71
C ALA A 154 -12.15 -6.53 -4.51
N TYR A 155 -12.53 -7.47 -3.65
CA TYR A 155 -13.93 -7.77 -3.31
C TYR A 155 -14.66 -6.60 -2.61
N CYS A 156 -13.93 -5.64 -2.05
CA CYS A 156 -14.49 -4.43 -1.42
C CYS A 156 -14.98 -3.39 -2.42
N TYR A 157 -14.72 -3.58 -3.73
CA TYR A 157 -15.00 -2.59 -4.77
C TYR A 157 -16.05 -3.05 -5.80
N PRO A 158 -17.18 -3.68 -5.45
CA PRO A 158 -18.13 -4.20 -6.44
C PRO A 158 -18.79 -3.10 -7.29
N LYS A 159 -18.79 -1.86 -6.81
CA LYS A 159 -19.36 -0.70 -7.50
C LYS A 159 -18.31 0.10 -8.28
N GLY A 160 -17.05 -0.30 -8.26
CA GLY A 160 -15.92 0.46 -8.81
C GLY A 160 -15.08 1.18 -7.76
N VAL A 161 -14.04 1.86 -8.23
CA VAL A 161 -12.96 2.42 -7.41
C VAL A 161 -13.04 3.94 -7.48
N PHE A 162 -13.63 4.54 -6.44
CA PHE A 162 -13.93 5.96 -6.40
C PHE A 162 -13.34 6.65 -5.17
N GLY A 163 -13.07 7.95 -5.33
CA GLY A 163 -12.55 8.81 -4.27
C GLY A 163 -11.07 8.58 -4.00
N PHE A 164 -10.58 9.09 -2.87
CA PHE A 164 -9.20 8.89 -2.44
C PHE A 164 -8.90 7.41 -2.23
N LYS A 165 -7.98 6.84 -3.02
CA LYS A 165 -7.52 5.44 -2.90
C LYS A 165 -6.06 5.31 -3.30
N ILE A 166 -5.42 4.29 -2.76
CA ILE A 166 -4.17 3.72 -3.29
C ILE A 166 -4.54 2.50 -4.14
N ILE A 167 -3.90 2.32 -5.29
CA ILE A 167 -3.97 1.09 -6.08
C ILE A 167 -2.61 0.40 -6.09
N GLU A 168 -2.60 -0.93 -5.94
CA GLU A 168 -1.45 -1.80 -6.24
C GLU A 168 -1.69 -2.41 -7.62
N SER A 169 -0.84 -2.06 -8.59
CA SER A 169 -1.11 -2.24 -10.01
C SER A 169 0.10 -2.70 -10.80
N CYS A 170 -0.13 -3.07 -12.05
CA CYS A 170 0.91 -3.34 -13.03
C CYS A 170 0.53 -2.77 -14.40
N VAL A 171 1.47 -2.81 -15.35
CA VAL A 171 1.22 -2.44 -16.74
C VAL A 171 0.87 -3.68 -17.57
N LYS A 172 0.00 -3.52 -18.57
CA LYS A 172 -0.29 -4.54 -19.59
C LYS A 172 -0.27 -3.91 -20.98
N GLY A 173 0.42 -4.56 -21.92
CA GLY A 173 0.47 -4.11 -23.32
C GLY A 173 0.98 -2.67 -23.47
N ARG A 174 0.33 -1.90 -24.35
CA ARG A 174 0.59 -0.46 -24.49
C ARG A 174 0.04 0.27 -23.26
N PHE A 175 0.94 0.94 -22.53
CA PHE A 175 0.62 1.52 -21.23
C PHE A 175 0.74 3.05 -21.16
N TYR A 176 0.93 3.75 -22.29
CA TYR A 176 0.92 5.21 -22.30
C TYR A 176 0.46 5.79 -23.64
N ASP A 177 0.06 7.06 -23.57
CA ASP A 177 -0.31 7.90 -24.71
C ASP A 177 0.43 9.25 -24.58
N ASN A 178 1.33 9.53 -25.53
CA ASN A 178 2.13 10.75 -25.54
C ASN A 178 1.35 11.98 -25.97
N ASP A 179 0.27 11.82 -26.75
CA ASP A 179 -0.52 12.94 -27.24
C ASP A 179 -1.45 13.44 -26.11
N LYS A 180 -1.90 12.51 -25.26
CA LYS A 180 -2.75 12.81 -24.10
C LYS A 180 -1.98 13.01 -22.79
N ASN A 181 -0.69 12.68 -22.75
CA ASN A 181 0.12 12.58 -21.53
C ASN A 181 -0.52 11.67 -20.47
N GLU A 182 -0.92 10.47 -20.89
CA GLU A 182 -1.60 9.48 -20.06
C GLU A 182 -0.74 8.24 -19.84
N ILE A 183 -0.85 7.65 -18.66
CA ILE A 183 -0.29 6.33 -18.33
C ILE A 183 -1.43 5.40 -17.90
N TYR A 184 -1.42 4.17 -18.40
CA TYR A 184 -2.44 3.16 -18.18
C TYR A 184 -1.92 2.04 -17.27
N LEU A 185 -2.67 1.75 -16.22
CA LEU A 185 -2.39 0.70 -15.24
C LEU A 185 -3.59 -0.24 -15.12
N VAL A 186 -3.36 -1.44 -14.63
CA VAL A 186 -4.44 -2.39 -14.31
C VAL A 186 -4.29 -2.92 -12.88
N ALA A 187 -5.41 -3.13 -12.21
CA ALA A 187 -5.48 -3.75 -10.90
C ALA A 187 -6.80 -4.53 -10.72
N PRO A 188 -6.90 -5.45 -9.75
CA PRO A 188 -5.81 -6.01 -8.95
C PRO A 188 -4.87 -6.88 -9.82
N ILE A 189 -3.72 -7.31 -9.32
CA ILE A 189 -2.68 -7.94 -10.15
C ILE A 189 -3.05 -9.37 -10.59
N ALA A 190 -3.61 -10.18 -9.68
CA ALA A 190 -3.94 -11.58 -9.91
C ALA A 190 -5.09 -11.76 -10.91
N ASN A 191 -6.10 -10.90 -10.83
CA ASN A 191 -7.25 -10.91 -11.72
C ASN A 191 -7.61 -9.47 -12.15
N PRO A 192 -6.86 -8.88 -13.11
CA PRO A 192 -7.05 -7.50 -13.49
C PRO A 192 -8.41 -7.28 -14.15
N ASN A 193 -9.28 -6.56 -13.46
CA ASN A 193 -10.65 -6.24 -13.89
C ASN A 193 -10.94 -4.73 -13.87
N TYR A 194 -10.00 -3.92 -13.39
CA TYR A 194 -10.06 -2.46 -13.43
C TYR A 194 -8.89 -1.88 -14.20
N HIS A 195 -9.20 -0.82 -14.94
CA HIS A 195 -8.26 -0.05 -15.75
C HIS A 195 -8.15 1.35 -15.16
N PHE A 196 -6.93 1.83 -15.01
CA PHE A 196 -6.63 3.11 -14.39
C PHE A 196 -5.86 4.01 -15.34
N ILE A 197 -6.32 5.25 -15.46
CA ILE A 197 -5.73 6.28 -16.30
C ILE A 197 -5.13 7.34 -15.40
N LEU A 198 -3.83 7.53 -15.51
CA LEU A 198 -3.10 8.61 -14.87
C LEU A 198 -2.94 9.74 -15.89
N SER A 199 -3.75 10.79 -15.77
CA SER A 199 -3.61 12.00 -16.60
C SER A 199 -2.55 12.91 -15.98
N ILE A 200 -1.52 13.29 -16.75
CA ILE A 200 -0.37 14.05 -16.25
C ILE A 200 -0.17 15.32 -17.09
N PRO A 201 -0.84 16.44 -16.76
CA PRO A 201 -0.82 17.65 -17.59
C PRO A 201 0.58 18.28 -17.77
N ASP A 202 1.45 18.12 -16.78
CA ASP A 202 2.82 18.62 -16.84
C ASP A 202 3.70 17.65 -17.65
N ILE A 203 4.17 18.10 -18.83
CA ILE A 203 4.94 17.28 -19.76
C ILE A 203 6.26 16.75 -19.18
N ASN A 204 6.91 17.51 -18.29
CA ASN A 204 8.18 17.10 -17.69
C ASN A 204 7.94 16.01 -16.64
N LEU A 205 6.90 16.17 -15.82
CA LEU A 205 6.45 15.16 -14.87
C LEU A 205 5.97 13.91 -15.61
N TYR A 206 5.20 14.06 -16.69
CA TYR A 206 4.76 12.95 -17.53
C TYR A 206 5.95 12.14 -18.04
N ARG A 207 6.95 12.79 -18.68
CA ARG A 207 8.14 12.12 -19.18
C ARG A 207 8.91 11.40 -18.08
N LYS A 208 9.07 12.04 -16.91
CA LYS A 208 9.73 11.45 -15.73
C LYS A 208 9.01 10.18 -15.27
N ILE A 209 7.70 10.27 -15.04
CA ILE A 209 6.91 9.14 -14.54
C ILE A 209 6.81 8.03 -15.59
N ARG A 210 6.58 8.37 -16.86
CA ARG A 210 6.53 7.41 -17.97
C ARG A 210 7.82 6.61 -18.08
N ASN A 211 8.98 7.27 -18.04
CA ASN A 211 10.27 6.58 -18.12
C ASN A 211 10.49 5.68 -16.89
N MET A 212 10.17 6.17 -15.69
CA MET A 212 10.24 5.37 -14.45
C MET A 212 9.37 4.10 -14.55
N VAL A 213 8.15 4.21 -15.08
CA VAL A 213 7.26 3.05 -15.29
C VAL A 213 7.80 2.12 -16.37
N PHE A 214 8.31 2.66 -17.48
CA PHE A 214 8.88 1.87 -18.58
C PHE A 214 10.06 1.00 -18.12
N GLU A 215 10.98 1.59 -17.35
CA GLU A 215 12.16 0.91 -16.79
C GLU A 215 11.81 -0.16 -15.75
N ASN A 216 10.59 -0.14 -15.20
CA ASN A 216 10.15 -1.02 -14.12
C ASN A 216 8.82 -1.73 -14.46
N LYS A 217 8.59 -2.02 -15.74
CA LYS A 217 7.35 -2.61 -16.27
C LYS A 217 7.02 -3.99 -15.68
N ASP A 218 8.02 -4.71 -15.19
CA ASP A 218 7.93 -6.03 -14.57
C ASP A 218 7.65 -5.95 -13.05
N LYS A 219 7.64 -4.76 -12.48
CA LYS A 219 7.42 -4.51 -11.05
C LYS A 219 6.02 -3.99 -10.75
N PHE A 220 5.68 -4.01 -9.47
CA PHE A 220 4.43 -3.43 -9.00
C PHE A 220 4.54 -1.92 -8.89
N ILE A 221 3.49 -1.24 -9.34
CA ILE A 221 3.35 0.20 -9.35
C ILE A 221 2.23 0.53 -8.37
N ILE A 222 2.54 1.39 -7.41
CA ILE A 222 1.51 1.97 -6.53
C ILE A 222 1.19 3.38 -6.98
N ALA A 223 -0.11 3.68 -7.09
CA ALA A 223 -0.58 5.01 -7.43
C ALA A 223 -1.65 5.47 -6.44
N ALA A 224 -1.61 6.75 -6.06
CA ALA A 224 -2.56 7.40 -5.17
C ALA A 224 -3.27 8.53 -5.93
N GLY A 225 -4.58 8.59 -5.78
CA GLY A 225 -5.39 9.59 -6.46
C GLY A 225 -6.78 9.71 -5.87
N ASP A 226 -7.46 10.79 -6.27
CA ASP A 226 -8.91 10.90 -6.21
C ASP A 226 -9.47 10.30 -7.51
N TRP A 227 -10.02 9.10 -7.43
CA TRP A 227 -10.43 8.32 -8.59
C TRP A 227 -11.87 8.60 -9.00
N LYS A 228 -12.06 8.82 -10.29
CA LYS A 228 -13.36 9.11 -10.91
C LYS A 228 -13.62 8.14 -12.05
N ALA A 229 -14.89 7.99 -12.45
CA ALA A 229 -15.23 7.22 -13.64
C ALA A 229 -14.58 7.89 -14.87
N SER A 230 -13.97 7.08 -15.73
CA SER A 230 -13.50 7.56 -17.03
C SER A 230 -14.60 7.47 -18.08
N ASN A 231 -14.47 8.25 -19.16
CA ASN A 231 -15.36 8.19 -20.31
C ASN A 231 -15.23 6.90 -21.16
N LEU A 232 -14.22 6.06 -20.90
CA LEU A 232 -13.99 4.80 -21.62
C LEU A 232 -14.95 3.67 -21.23
N GLY A 233 -15.78 3.85 -20.19
CA GLY A 233 -16.83 2.91 -19.81
C GLY A 233 -16.60 2.20 -18.48
N TYR A 234 -17.37 1.13 -18.26
CA TYR A 234 -17.38 0.42 -16.97
C TYR A 234 -16.01 -0.19 -16.64
N GLY A 235 -15.56 -0.03 -15.40
CA GLY A 235 -14.27 -0.55 -14.93
C GLY A 235 -13.06 0.32 -15.29
N TYR A 236 -13.26 1.46 -15.96
CA TYR A 236 -12.22 2.45 -16.23
C TYR A 236 -12.33 3.62 -15.26
N PHE A 237 -11.21 3.93 -14.59
CA PHE A 237 -11.12 5.01 -13.63
C PHE A 237 -9.95 5.93 -13.98
N GLU A 238 -10.09 7.21 -13.68
CA GLU A 238 -9.06 8.20 -13.97
C GLU A 238 -8.76 9.08 -12.76
N THR A 239 -7.52 9.57 -12.71
CA THR A 239 -7.08 10.56 -11.75
C THR A 239 -6.00 11.45 -12.37
N THR A 240 -5.85 12.66 -11.83
CA THR A 240 -4.79 13.58 -12.25
C THR A 240 -3.56 13.42 -11.35
N ILE A 241 -2.38 13.32 -11.96
CA ILE A 241 -1.10 13.31 -11.26
C ILE A 241 -0.47 14.70 -11.31
N TYR A 242 -0.33 15.30 -10.14
CA TYR A 242 0.27 16.62 -9.95
C TYR A 242 1.71 16.55 -9.47
N THR A 243 2.09 15.45 -8.81
CA THR A 243 3.43 15.25 -8.24
C THR A 243 3.90 13.80 -8.37
N ASP A 244 5.22 13.60 -8.30
CA ASP A 244 5.81 12.26 -8.26
C ASP A 244 5.56 11.52 -6.92
N LYS A 245 5.06 12.21 -5.88
CA LYS A 245 4.69 11.60 -4.60
C LYS A 245 3.47 10.67 -4.72
N GLN A 246 2.65 10.88 -5.75
CA GLN A 246 1.46 10.08 -6.03
C GLN A 246 1.78 8.71 -6.62
N ILE A 247 3.03 8.45 -7.02
CA ILE A 247 3.38 7.19 -7.67
C ILE A 247 4.67 6.61 -7.09
N SER A 248 4.76 5.29 -7.05
CA SER A 248 5.99 4.61 -6.66
C SER A 248 6.13 3.24 -7.27
N ILE A 249 7.38 2.83 -7.47
CA ILE A 249 7.74 1.47 -7.84
C ILE A 249 8.08 0.69 -6.56
N LEU A 250 7.52 -0.52 -6.44
CA LEU A 250 7.86 -1.48 -5.42
C LEU A 250 8.93 -2.46 -5.94
N ASN A 251 9.92 -2.74 -5.10
CA ASN A 251 11.01 -3.69 -5.37
C ASN A 251 10.85 -4.95 -4.54
#